data_AF-A0A1I1A2B7-F1
#
_entry.id   AF-A0A1I1A2B7-F1
#
_cell.length_a   1.000
_cell.length_b   1.000
_cell.length_c   1.000
_cell.angle_alpha   90.00
_cell.angle_beta   90.00
_cell.angle_gamma   90.00
#
_symmetry.space_group_name_H-M   'P 1'
#
loop_
_entity.id
_entity.type
_entity.pdbx_description
1 polymer ?
#
loop_
_entity_poly.entity_id
_entity_poly.type
_entity_poly.pdbx_seq_one_letter_code
_entity_poly.pdbx_strand_id
1 'polypeptide(L)'
;MNNDKKRLNAKDLIITGVFALLFLMAAMLGGGPFATVPTLTFYFPIGSAILAGPIFMLFIAKVPKQGALAIIGAVECILGTLTGMHWGMNFGFLICCIIAAVIAGIKKFESPVFNLIAYLVYCIGPMGTYFVFFFNRESWISFMLKKGTQEEYIQKMSETASPSIMITMVVGTLVVAALSGLLGLRLMRKQFIKAGIAA
;
A
#
# COMPACT_ATOMS: atom_id res chain seq x y z
N MET A 1 10.28 14.20 -31.00
CA MET A 1 9.50 14.17 -29.73
C MET A 1 10.43 13.70 -28.62
N ASN A 2 10.70 14.54 -27.61
CA ASN A 2 11.68 14.24 -26.54
C ASN A 2 11.26 13.03 -25.70
N ASN A 3 11.90 11.88 -25.94
CA ASN A 3 11.71 10.66 -25.14
C ASN A 3 12.26 10.78 -23.70
N ASP A 4 13.10 11.78 -23.43
CA ASP A 4 13.76 11.97 -22.13
C ASP A 4 12.80 12.35 -21.00
N LYS A 5 11.66 12.99 -21.32
CA LYS A 5 10.65 13.33 -20.29
C LYS A 5 9.86 12.11 -19.80
N LYS A 6 9.82 11.01 -20.58
CA LYS A 6 9.05 9.80 -20.22
C LYS A 6 9.85 8.78 -19.41
N ARG A 7 11.19 8.80 -19.50
CA ARG A 7 12.05 7.86 -18.78
C ARG A 7 12.35 8.35 -17.36
N LEU A 8 12.48 7.42 -16.43
CA LEU A 8 12.95 7.70 -15.08
C LEU A 8 14.41 8.15 -15.13
N ASN A 9 14.71 9.26 -14.47
CA ASN A 9 16.08 9.73 -14.28
C ASN A 9 16.55 9.49 -12.83
N ALA A 10 17.83 9.74 -12.54
CA ALA A 10 18.40 9.52 -11.21
C ALA A 10 17.64 10.29 -10.10
N LYS A 11 17.19 11.52 -10.39
CA LYS A 11 16.41 12.32 -9.44
C LYS A 11 15.05 11.67 -9.13
N ASP A 12 14.37 11.14 -10.14
CA ASP A 12 13.11 10.44 -9.96
C ASP A 12 13.28 9.17 -9.11
N LEU A 13 14.37 8.43 -9.32
CA LEU A 13 14.69 7.23 -8.53
C LEU A 13 14.94 7.57 -7.05
N ILE A 14 15.69 8.65 -6.78
CA ILE A 14 15.92 9.13 -5.40
C ILE A 14 14.58 9.50 -4.74
N ILE A 15 13.75 10.29 -5.43
CA ILE A 15 12.43 10.68 -4.92
C ILE A 15 11.57 9.44 -4.67
N THR A 16 11.55 8.49 -5.60
CA THR A 16 10.81 7.23 -5.47
C THR A 16 11.25 6.42 -4.26
N GLY A 17 12.56 6.33 -4.00
CA GLY A 17 13.09 5.68 -2.80
C GLY A 17 12.65 6.35 -1.50
N VAL A 18 12.68 7.69 -1.45
CA VAL A 18 12.16 8.46 -0.30
C VAL A 18 10.67 8.18 -0.09
N PHE A 19 9.87 8.17 -1.15
CA PHE A 19 8.44 7.88 -1.05
C PHE A 19 8.15 6.43 -0.64
N ALA A 20 8.93 5.45 -1.10
CA ALA A 20 8.82 4.07 -0.63
C ALA A 20 9.02 3.98 0.90
N LEU A 21 9.98 4.71 1.45
CA LEU A 21 10.17 4.80 2.90
C LEU A 21 9.01 5.51 3.60
N LEU A 22 8.46 6.58 3.01
CA LEU A 22 7.30 7.27 3.55
C LEU A 22 6.05 6.37 3.58
N PHE A 23 5.85 5.56 2.54
CA PHE A 23 4.76 4.57 2.51
C PHE A 23 4.93 3.49 3.57
N LEU A 24 6.14 2.97 3.74
CA LEU A 24 6.46 2.03 4.81
C LEU A 24 6.17 2.65 6.17
N MET A 25 6.63 3.87 6.43
CA MET A 25 6.39 4.58 7.68
C MET A 25 4.89 4.82 7.92
N ALA A 26 4.14 5.19 6.88
CA ALA A 26 2.68 5.33 6.96
C ALA A 26 2.00 4.01 7.33
N ALA A 27 2.44 2.91 6.74
CA ALA A 27 1.94 1.58 7.05
C ALA A 27 2.29 1.14 8.48
N MET A 28 3.51 1.42 8.94
CA MET A 28 3.95 1.10 10.30
C MET A 28 3.22 1.93 11.36
N LEU A 29 3.08 3.24 11.15
CA LEU A 29 2.41 4.13 12.11
C LEU A 29 0.89 3.91 12.14
N GLY A 30 0.27 3.70 10.98
CA GLY A 30 -1.17 3.51 10.88
C GLY A 30 -1.62 2.07 11.15
N GLY A 31 -0.95 1.09 10.51
CA GLY A 31 -1.31 -0.32 10.58
C GLY A 31 -0.61 -1.08 11.70
N GLY A 32 0.64 -0.73 12.01
CA GLY A 32 1.48 -1.46 12.98
C GLY A 32 0.83 -1.76 14.34
N PRO A 33 0.10 -0.80 14.97
CA PRO A 33 -0.61 -1.06 16.23
C PRO A 33 -1.65 -2.20 16.14
N PHE A 34 -2.26 -2.41 14.98
CA PHE A 34 -3.18 -3.52 14.76
C PHE A 34 -2.44 -4.85 14.59
N ALA A 35 -1.29 -4.84 13.91
CA ALA A 35 -0.51 -6.06 13.65
C ALA A 35 0.09 -6.68 14.92
N THR A 36 0.40 -5.88 15.94
CA THR A 36 0.94 -6.39 17.21
C THR A 36 -0.10 -7.10 18.07
N VAL A 37 -1.40 -6.87 17.83
CA VAL A 37 -2.50 -7.48 18.58
C VAL A 37 -3.19 -8.54 17.70
N PRO A 38 -3.06 -9.85 18.00
CA PRO A 38 -3.53 -10.91 17.10
C PRO A 38 -5.02 -10.84 16.76
N THR A 39 -5.87 -10.37 17.69
CA THR A 39 -7.31 -10.21 17.47
C THR A 39 -7.66 -9.02 16.57
N LEU A 40 -6.74 -8.07 16.40
CA LEU A 40 -6.95 -6.86 15.59
C LEU A 40 -6.14 -6.85 14.30
N THR A 41 -5.26 -7.83 14.09
CA THR A 41 -4.30 -7.86 12.98
C THR A 41 -4.95 -7.72 11.60
N PHE A 42 -6.16 -8.25 11.40
CA PHE A 42 -6.91 -8.11 10.14
C PHE A 42 -7.27 -6.65 9.79
N TYR A 43 -7.20 -5.72 10.75
CA TYR A 43 -7.44 -4.30 10.53
C TYR A 43 -6.17 -3.52 10.16
N PHE A 44 -5.01 -4.17 10.09
CA PHE A 44 -3.76 -3.56 9.60
C PHE A 44 -3.93 -2.80 8.28
N PRO A 45 -4.61 -3.33 7.24
CA PRO A 45 -4.80 -2.62 5.98
C PRO A 45 -5.69 -1.37 6.11
N ILE A 46 -6.60 -1.33 7.10
CA ILE A 46 -7.43 -0.16 7.38
C ILE A 46 -6.56 0.96 7.94
N GLY A 47 -5.75 0.64 8.95
CA GLY A 47 -4.84 1.59 9.58
C GLY A 47 -3.78 2.13 8.62
N SER A 48 -3.18 1.26 7.80
CA SER A 48 -2.12 1.64 6.86
C SER A 48 -2.61 2.58 5.76
N ALA A 49 -3.89 2.52 5.39
CA ALA A 49 -4.48 3.42 4.40
C ALA A 49 -4.58 4.87 4.91
N ILE A 50 -4.68 5.12 6.22
CA ILE A 50 -5.00 6.47 6.75
C ILE A 50 -3.99 7.53 6.28
N LEU A 51 -2.69 7.26 6.42
CA LEU A 51 -1.63 8.22 6.08
C LEU A 51 -1.17 8.11 4.63
N ALA A 52 -1.44 6.97 3.97
CA ALA A 52 -0.94 6.70 2.63
C ALA A 52 -1.59 7.56 1.55
N GLY A 53 -2.82 8.06 1.72
CA GLY A 53 -3.54 8.82 0.69
C GLY A 53 -2.85 10.13 0.30
N PRO A 54 -2.57 11.06 1.23
CA PRO A 54 -1.80 12.27 0.94
C PRO A 54 -0.42 11.99 0.36
N ILE A 55 0.28 10.97 0.88
CA ILE A 55 1.62 10.57 0.41
C ILE A 55 1.55 10.10 -1.04
N PHE A 56 0.55 9.29 -1.38
CA PHE A 56 0.35 8.77 -2.73
C PHE A 56 0.02 9.86 -3.74
N MET A 57 -0.87 10.77 -3.38
CA MET A 57 -1.23 11.89 -4.27
C MET A 57 -0.03 12.82 -4.51
N LEU A 58 0.78 13.07 -3.48
CA LEU A 58 2.00 13.86 -3.62
C LEU A 58 3.04 13.13 -4.46
N PHE A 59 3.21 11.81 -4.26
CA PHE A 59 4.15 11.01 -5.03
C PHE A 59 3.85 11.06 -6.53
N ILE A 60 2.61 10.78 -6.91
CA ILE A 60 2.20 10.78 -8.33
C ILE A 60 2.41 12.17 -8.96
N ALA A 61 2.15 13.25 -8.22
CA ALA A 61 2.39 14.59 -8.73
C ALA A 61 3.88 14.95 -8.85
N LYS A 62 4.73 14.39 -7.97
CA LYS A 62 6.19 14.58 -8.01
C LYS A 62 6.88 13.76 -9.09
N VAL A 63 6.41 12.52 -9.31
CA VAL A 63 6.98 11.57 -10.26
C VAL A 63 5.86 10.98 -11.13
N PRO A 64 5.27 11.77 -12.06
CA PRO A 64 4.19 11.34 -12.94
C PRO A 64 4.72 10.47 -14.10
N LYS A 65 5.45 9.40 -13.77
CA LYS A 65 6.16 8.55 -14.74
C LYS A 65 5.80 7.09 -14.57
N GLN A 66 5.68 6.43 -15.71
CA GLN A 66 5.50 4.98 -15.79
C GLN A 66 6.68 4.27 -15.12
N GLY A 67 6.39 3.26 -14.30
CA GLY A 67 7.38 2.46 -13.58
C GLY A 67 7.75 2.97 -12.18
N ALA A 68 7.48 4.23 -11.83
CA ALA A 68 7.82 4.77 -10.51
C ALA A 68 7.07 4.02 -9.38
N LEU A 69 5.76 3.80 -9.56
CA LEU A 69 4.95 2.98 -8.64
C LEU A 69 5.41 1.52 -8.61
N ALA A 70 5.81 0.93 -9.74
CA ALA A 70 6.32 -0.44 -9.77
C ALA A 70 7.62 -0.59 -8.96
N ILE A 71 8.49 0.42 -8.96
CA ILE A 71 9.69 0.45 -8.12
C ILE A 71 9.32 0.51 -6.64
N ILE A 72 8.31 1.30 -6.26
CA ILE A 72 7.80 1.31 -4.87
C ILE A 72 7.36 -0.09 -4.46
N GLY A 73 6.50 -0.73 -5.25
CA GLY A 73 6.04 -2.10 -4.95
C GLY A 73 7.18 -3.12 -4.89
N ALA A 74 8.21 -2.99 -5.74
CA ALA A 74 9.39 -3.84 -5.68
C ALA A 74 10.22 -3.62 -4.41
N VAL A 75 10.43 -2.36 -4.02
CA VAL A 75 11.13 -2.01 -2.77
C VAL A 75 10.36 -2.54 -1.57
N GLU A 76 9.05 -2.33 -1.50
CA GLU A 76 8.20 -2.85 -0.41
C GLU A 76 8.18 -4.37 -0.37
N CYS A 77 8.14 -5.05 -1.51
CA CYS A 77 8.23 -6.51 -1.60
C CYS A 77 9.57 -7.04 -1.09
N ILE A 78 10.69 -6.39 -1.46
CA ILE A 78 12.02 -6.75 -0.98
C ILE A 78 12.11 -6.53 0.53
N LEU A 79 11.72 -5.35 1.02
CA LEU A 79 11.77 -5.01 2.44
C LEU A 79 10.89 -5.95 3.27
N GLY A 80 9.65 -6.22 2.84
CA GLY A 80 8.77 -7.17 3.51
C GLY A 80 9.33 -8.59 3.56
N THR A 81 10.05 -9.01 2.53
CA THR A 81 10.73 -10.32 2.52
C THR A 81 11.89 -10.36 3.51
N LEU A 82 12.66 -9.27 3.60
CA LEU A 82 13.79 -9.14 4.53
C LEU A 82 13.34 -9.04 5.99
N THR A 83 12.21 -8.40 6.26
CA THR A 83 11.64 -8.26 7.62
C THR A 83 10.81 -9.47 8.06
N GLY A 84 10.70 -10.50 7.21
CA GLY A 84 10.01 -11.76 7.55
C GLY A 84 8.48 -11.71 7.42
N MET A 85 7.93 -10.69 6.76
CA MET A 85 6.50 -10.58 6.49
C MET A 85 6.02 -11.69 5.54
N HIS A 86 4.74 -12.06 5.67
CA HIS A 86 4.14 -13.10 4.83
C HIS A 86 4.22 -12.73 3.34
N TRP A 87 4.63 -13.68 2.50
CA TRP A 87 4.86 -13.46 1.05
C TRP A 87 3.63 -12.88 0.33
N GLY A 88 2.42 -13.25 0.75
CA GLY A 88 1.17 -12.72 0.20
C GLY A 88 1.07 -11.19 0.31
N MET A 89 1.58 -10.60 1.39
CA MET A 89 1.65 -9.14 1.51
C MET A 89 2.71 -8.54 0.57
N ASN A 90 3.89 -9.16 0.52
CA ASN A 90 5.03 -8.68 -0.25
C ASN A 90 4.70 -8.63 -1.76
N PHE A 91 4.21 -9.75 -2.29
CA PHE A 91 3.76 -9.81 -3.68
C PHE A 91 2.46 -9.04 -3.90
N GLY A 92 1.61 -8.92 -2.88
CA GLY A 92 0.43 -8.06 -2.90
C GLY A 92 0.79 -6.61 -3.21
N PHE A 93 1.77 -6.05 -2.51
CA PHE A 93 2.32 -4.72 -2.80
C PHE A 93 2.84 -4.60 -4.22
N LEU A 94 3.70 -5.54 -4.65
CA LEU A 94 4.29 -5.51 -5.99
C LEU A 94 3.21 -5.52 -7.09
N ILE A 95 2.27 -6.46 -7.02
CA ILE A 95 1.21 -6.63 -8.02
C ILE A 95 0.29 -5.41 -8.02
N CYS A 96 -0.16 -4.96 -6.85
CA CYS A 96 -1.08 -3.82 -6.75
C CYS A 96 -0.42 -2.51 -7.20
N CYS A 97 0.88 -2.30 -6.91
CA CYS A 97 1.64 -1.16 -7.41
C CYS A 97 1.78 -1.17 -8.93
N ILE A 98 2.00 -2.34 -9.55
CA ILE A 98 2.05 -2.47 -11.01
C ILE A 98 0.69 -2.12 -11.61
N ILE A 99 -0.40 -2.66 -11.08
CA ILE A 99 -1.76 -2.37 -11.55
C ILE A 99 -2.09 -0.88 -11.34
N ALA A 100 -1.74 -0.32 -10.18
CA ALA A 100 -1.91 1.11 -9.89
C ALA A 100 -1.13 1.99 -10.87
N ALA A 101 0.09 1.61 -11.24
CA ALA A 101 0.90 2.30 -12.24
C ALA A 101 0.20 2.35 -13.60
N VAL A 102 -0.37 1.22 -14.03
CA VAL A 102 -1.15 1.13 -15.27
C VAL A 102 -2.37 2.04 -15.18
N ILE A 103 -3.16 1.97 -14.11
CA ILE A 103 -4.40 2.75 -13.93
C ILE A 103 -4.11 4.26 -13.96
N ALA A 104 -3.21 4.76 -13.11
CA ALA A 104 -2.86 6.18 -13.09
C ALA A 104 -2.25 6.61 -14.44
N GLY A 105 -1.54 5.69 -15.08
CA GLY A 105 -0.96 5.81 -16.40
C GLY A 105 -1.92 6.09 -17.55
N ILE A 106 -3.17 5.58 -17.49
CA ILE A 106 -4.18 5.71 -18.56
C ILE A 106 -4.42 7.18 -18.92
N LYS A 107 -4.45 8.05 -17.90
CA LYS A 107 -4.61 9.50 -18.06
C LYS A 107 -3.33 10.26 -17.77
N LYS A 108 -2.16 9.64 -18.03
CA LYS A 108 -0.83 10.23 -17.85
C LYS A 108 -0.63 10.85 -16.46
N PHE A 109 -1.22 10.24 -15.42
CA PHE A 109 -1.14 10.72 -14.03
C PHE A 109 -1.81 12.08 -13.75
N GLU A 110 -2.52 12.66 -14.73
CA GLU A 110 -3.15 13.99 -14.62
C GLU A 110 -4.58 13.93 -14.06
N SER A 111 -5.27 12.79 -14.17
CA SER A 111 -6.66 12.67 -13.74
C SER A 111 -6.79 12.33 -12.26
N PRO A 112 -7.43 13.18 -11.44
CA PRO A 112 -7.64 12.92 -10.02
C PRO A 112 -8.42 11.63 -9.75
N VAL A 113 -9.37 11.28 -10.63
CA VAL A 113 -10.21 10.08 -10.50
C VAL A 113 -9.37 8.82 -10.71
N PHE A 114 -8.56 8.76 -11.79
CA PHE A 114 -7.69 7.61 -12.04
C PHE A 114 -6.60 7.48 -10.97
N ASN A 115 -6.07 8.60 -10.48
CA ASN A 115 -5.10 8.58 -9.38
C ASN A 115 -5.73 8.08 -8.07
N LEU A 116 -6.99 8.42 -7.80
CA LEU A 116 -7.72 7.88 -6.65
C LEU A 116 -7.97 6.38 -6.79
N ILE A 117 -8.38 5.90 -7.96
CA ILE A 117 -8.58 4.47 -8.21
C ILE A 117 -7.25 3.71 -8.08
N ALA A 118 -6.16 4.25 -8.62
CA ALA A 118 -4.83 3.67 -8.46
C ALA A 118 -4.42 3.57 -6.99
N TYR A 119 -4.75 4.58 -6.18
CA TYR A 119 -4.51 4.54 -4.74
C TYR A 119 -5.35 3.48 -4.03
N LEU A 120 -6.64 3.34 -4.37
CA LEU A 120 -7.49 2.28 -3.82
C LEU A 120 -6.91 0.89 -4.13
N VAL A 121 -6.44 0.68 -5.37
CA VAL A 121 -5.78 -0.58 -5.76
C VAL A 121 -4.49 -0.80 -4.97
N TYR A 122 -3.67 0.22 -4.80
CA TYR A 122 -2.47 0.15 -3.95
C TYR A 122 -2.81 -0.33 -2.52
N CYS A 123 -3.87 0.20 -1.91
CA CYS A 123 -4.31 -0.19 -0.56
C CYS A 123 -4.80 -1.64 -0.43
N ILE A 124 -5.07 -2.34 -1.53
CA ILE A 124 -5.40 -3.77 -1.52
C ILE A 124 -4.13 -4.63 -1.30
N GLY A 125 -2.95 -4.13 -1.68
CA GLY A 125 -1.68 -4.86 -1.58
C GLY A 125 -1.42 -5.47 -0.19
N PRO A 126 -1.50 -4.68 0.90
CA PRO A 126 -1.39 -5.18 2.28
C PRO A 126 -2.30 -6.36 2.61
N MET A 127 -3.48 -6.46 1.98
CA MET A 127 -4.47 -7.51 2.27
C MET A 127 -4.03 -8.90 1.80
N GLY A 128 -3.03 -8.99 0.91
CA GLY A 128 -2.63 -10.24 0.30
C GLY A 128 -2.24 -11.33 1.31
N THR A 129 -1.64 -10.95 2.46
CA THR A 129 -1.37 -11.92 3.55
C THR A 129 -2.66 -12.49 4.13
N TYR A 130 -3.67 -11.65 4.38
CA TYR A 130 -4.93 -12.07 4.97
C TYR A 130 -5.79 -12.84 3.97
N PHE A 131 -5.73 -12.52 2.68
CA PHE A 131 -6.39 -13.35 1.66
C PHE A 131 -5.82 -14.77 1.64
N VAL A 132 -4.50 -14.92 1.69
CA VAL A 132 -3.90 -16.27 1.81
C VAL A 132 -4.36 -16.93 3.11
N PHE A 133 -4.44 -16.21 4.23
CA PHE A 133 -4.96 -16.75 5.49
C PHE A 133 -6.41 -17.26 5.39
N PHE A 134 -7.30 -16.53 4.72
CA PHE A 134 -8.72 -16.91 4.59
C PHE A 134 -8.95 -18.03 3.56
N PHE A 135 -8.18 -18.08 2.47
CA PHE A 135 -8.36 -19.07 1.41
C PHE A 135 -7.48 -20.33 1.57
N ASN A 136 -6.32 -20.22 2.21
CA ASN A 136 -5.40 -21.32 2.46
C ASN A 136 -4.68 -21.14 3.81
N ARG A 137 -5.45 -21.33 4.88
CA ARG A 137 -5.01 -21.11 6.26
C ARG A 137 -3.80 -21.95 6.65
N GLU A 138 -3.78 -23.23 6.29
CA GLU A 138 -2.69 -24.15 6.65
C GLU A 138 -1.34 -23.71 6.03
N SER A 139 -1.37 -23.28 4.76
CA SER A 139 -0.18 -22.74 4.10
C SER A 139 0.31 -21.45 4.76
N TRP A 140 -0.62 -20.57 5.15
CA TRP A 140 -0.26 -19.35 5.86
C TRP A 140 0.38 -19.65 7.23
N ILE A 141 -0.26 -20.51 8.03
CA ILE A 141 0.20 -20.88 9.38
C ILE A 141 1.58 -21.53 9.32
N SER A 142 1.77 -22.53 8.44
CA SER A 142 3.05 -23.21 8.31
C SER A 142 4.19 -22.27 7.89
N PHE A 143 3.91 -21.32 7.00
CA PHE A 143 4.87 -20.28 6.62
C PHE A 143 5.25 -19.40 7.82
N MET A 144 4.26 -18.90 8.56
CA MET A 144 4.49 -17.96 9.66
C MET A 144 5.17 -18.61 10.87
N LEU A 145 4.85 -19.88 11.18
CA LEU A 145 5.56 -20.66 12.18
C LEU A 145 7.03 -20.85 11.80
N LYS A 146 7.31 -21.22 10.55
CA LYS A 146 8.69 -21.35 10.04
C LYS A 146 9.48 -20.04 10.10
N LYS A 147 8.78 -18.90 10.02
CA LYS A 147 9.36 -17.55 10.16
C LYS A 147 9.47 -17.08 11.61
N GLY A 148 9.08 -17.89 12.60
CA GLY A 148 9.25 -17.60 14.02
C GLY A 148 8.07 -16.86 14.67
N THR A 149 6.90 -16.84 14.03
CA THR A 149 5.69 -16.30 14.67
C THR A 149 5.23 -17.25 15.77
N GLN A 150 4.85 -16.70 16.93
CA GLN A 150 4.41 -17.51 18.08
C GLN A 150 3.11 -18.26 17.78
N GLU A 151 3.02 -19.52 18.20
CA GLU A 151 1.81 -20.33 18.05
C GLU A 151 0.59 -19.69 18.70
N GLU A 152 0.74 -19.14 19.91
CA GLU A 152 -0.34 -18.46 20.63
C GLU A 152 -0.90 -17.26 19.84
N TYR A 153 -0.03 -16.50 19.18
CA TYR A 153 -0.45 -15.39 18.33
C TYR A 153 -1.32 -15.90 17.17
N ILE A 154 -0.87 -16.96 16.49
CA ILE A 154 -1.58 -17.55 15.35
C ILE A 154 -2.93 -18.15 15.79
N GLN A 155 -2.99 -18.79 16.94
CA GLN A 155 -4.22 -19.35 17.50
C GLN A 155 -5.25 -18.26 17.77
N LYS A 156 -4.88 -17.21 18.53
CA LYS A 156 -5.77 -16.07 18.82
C LYS A 156 -6.25 -15.34 17.56
N MET A 157 -5.36 -15.16 16.59
CA MET A 157 -5.71 -14.62 15.27
C MET A 157 -6.73 -15.52 14.56
N SER A 158 -6.51 -16.84 14.59
CA SER A 158 -7.37 -17.83 13.91
C SER A 158 -8.77 -17.95 14.52
N GLU A 159 -8.88 -17.83 15.84
CA GLU A 159 -10.16 -17.79 16.56
C GLU A 159 -11.00 -16.57 16.19
N THR A 160 -10.35 -15.44 15.92
CA THR A 160 -11.03 -14.19 15.53
C THR A 160 -11.51 -14.22 14.08
N ALA A 161 -10.87 -15.04 13.24
CA ALA A 161 -11.10 -15.03 11.81
C ALA A 161 -12.47 -15.57 11.41
N SER A 162 -13.32 -14.69 10.91
CA SER A 162 -14.65 -14.99 10.38
C SER A 162 -14.89 -14.29 9.04
N PRO A 163 -15.88 -14.75 8.23
CA PRO A 163 -16.25 -14.05 7.00
C PRO A 163 -16.58 -12.56 7.22
N SER A 164 -17.22 -12.22 8.35
CA SER A 164 -17.53 -10.83 8.71
C SER A 164 -16.28 -9.98 8.94
N ILE A 165 -15.21 -10.55 9.51
CA ILE A 165 -13.91 -9.87 9.66
C ILE A 165 -13.27 -9.63 8.29
N MET A 166 -13.33 -10.61 7.39
CA MET A 166 -12.80 -10.45 6.03
C MET A 166 -13.55 -9.32 5.28
N ILE A 167 -14.88 -9.28 5.37
CA ILE A 167 -15.69 -8.21 4.77
C ILE A 167 -15.33 -6.85 5.39
N THR A 168 -15.25 -6.78 6.73
CA THR A 168 -14.88 -5.54 7.44
C THR A 168 -13.50 -5.05 7.04
N MET A 169 -12.51 -5.93 6.91
CA MET A 169 -11.17 -5.59 6.42
C MET A 169 -11.25 -4.96 5.02
N VAL A 170 -11.88 -5.64 4.06
CA VAL A 170 -11.93 -5.17 2.67
C VAL A 170 -12.71 -3.85 2.55
N VAL A 171 -13.93 -3.81 3.07
CA VAL A 171 -14.80 -2.63 2.98
C VAL A 171 -14.22 -1.47 3.80
N GLY A 172 -13.76 -1.75 5.02
CA GLY A 172 -13.17 -0.74 5.90
C GLY A 172 -11.93 -0.10 5.29
N THR A 173 -11.03 -0.88 4.68
CA THR A 173 -9.86 -0.32 4.01
C THR A 173 -10.24 0.49 2.80
N LEU A 174 -11.17 0.03 1.96
CA LEU A 174 -11.60 0.80 0.79
C LEU A 174 -12.27 2.12 1.18
N VAL A 175 -13.07 2.13 2.24
CA VAL A 175 -13.70 3.36 2.78
C VAL A 175 -12.63 4.32 3.31
N VAL A 176 -11.73 3.84 4.17
CA VAL A 176 -10.67 4.67 4.76
C VAL A 176 -9.70 5.17 3.69
N ALA A 177 -9.33 4.33 2.73
CA ALA A 177 -8.53 4.72 1.58
C ALA A 177 -9.26 5.77 0.73
N ALA A 178 -10.56 5.61 0.44
CA ALA A 178 -11.30 6.64 -0.28
C ALA A 178 -11.27 7.99 0.44
N LEU A 179 -11.52 8.00 1.75
CA LEU A 179 -11.47 9.23 2.57
C LEU A 179 -10.06 9.85 2.61
N SER A 180 -9.03 9.03 2.84
CA SER A 180 -7.63 9.46 2.88
C SER A 180 -7.16 10.01 1.52
N GLY A 181 -7.50 9.32 0.43
CA GLY A 181 -7.17 9.74 -0.93
C GLY A 181 -7.87 11.04 -1.31
N LEU A 182 -9.15 11.22 -0.96
CA LEU A 182 -9.89 12.47 -1.16
C LEU A 182 -9.29 13.62 -0.34
N LEU A 183 -8.86 13.36 0.89
CA LEU A 183 -8.11 14.33 1.69
C LEU A 183 -6.79 14.71 1.02
N GLY A 184 -6.05 13.71 0.52
CA GLY A 184 -4.82 13.92 -0.27
C GLY A 184 -5.04 14.84 -1.47
N LEU A 185 -6.08 14.59 -2.27
CA LEU A 185 -6.47 15.44 -3.39
C LEU A 185 -6.80 16.87 -2.97
N ARG A 186 -7.49 17.06 -1.82
CA ARG A 186 -7.78 18.39 -1.27
C ARG A 186 -6.50 19.10 -0.82
N LEU A 187 -5.57 18.41 -0.17
CA LEU A 187 -4.29 18.96 0.27
C LEU A 187 -3.40 19.35 -0.91
N MET A 188 -3.39 18.56 -1.99
CA MET A 188 -2.70 18.90 -3.23
C MET A 188 -3.11 20.27 -3.76
N ARG A 189 -4.43 20.51 -3.88
CA ARG A 189 -4.97 21.78 -4.37
C ARG A 189 -4.73 22.96 -3.44
N LYS A 190 -4.78 22.74 -2.12
CA LYS A 190 -4.71 23.81 -1.12
C LYS A 190 -3.30 24.21 -0.72
N GLN A 191 -2.39 23.24 -0.60
CA GLN A 191 -1.07 23.42 0.00
C GLN A 191 0.04 23.15 -1.01
N PHE A 192 0.06 21.97 -1.63
CA PHE A 192 1.23 21.56 -2.42
C PHE A 192 1.34 22.29 -3.76
N ILE A 193 0.24 22.48 -4.48
CA ILE A 193 0.22 23.26 -5.72
C ILE A 193 0.47 24.74 -5.43
N LYS A 194 -0.17 25.29 -4.39
CA LYS A 194 0.03 26.71 -4.01
C LYS A 194 1.45 27.03 -3.54
N ALA A 195 2.10 26.09 -2.87
CA ALA A 195 3.48 26.23 -2.40
C ALA A 195 4.52 25.92 -3.49
N GLY A 196 4.11 25.62 -4.73
CA GLY A 196 5.02 25.26 -5.82
C GLY A 196 5.74 23.91 -5.60
N ILE A 197 5.26 23.10 -4.66
CA ILE A 197 5.83 21.80 -4.33
C ILE A 197 5.40 20.75 -5.37
N ALA A 198 4.24 20.90 -5.98
CA ALA A 198 3.77 20.05 -7.08
C ALA A 198 3.19 20.92 -8.22
N ALA A 199 3.30 20.44 -9.45
CA ALA A 199 2.76 21.11 -10.64
C ALA A 199 1.29 20.77 -10.86
#